data_AF-A0A8D8LT98-F1
#
_entry.id   AF-A0A8D8LT98-F1
#
_cell.length_a   1.000
_cell.length_b   1.000
_cell.length_c   1.000
_cell.angle_alpha   90.00
_cell.angle_beta   90.00
_cell.angle_gamma   90.00
#
_symmetry.space_group_name_H-M   'P 1'
#
loop_
_entity.id
_entity.type
_entity.pdbx_description
1 polymer ?
#
loop_
_entity_poly.entity_id
_entity_poly.type
_entity_poly.pdbx_seq_one_letter_code
_entity_poly.pdbx_strand_id
1 'polypeptide(L)'
;MSNNKSKHVFEHPDCWKDETRMNALFAPFRDREVNEIFYDVKMKFWKDLIREACSNIGYFTVQDLNSAFTRNRRIPYCTSNVVKDLIINGDVRTKEEFLTSTPGQSWKKWAVQTVVVNPLYWSFSKLKQTMGYEQNDVEVLDNKEYVHIPAIKVSQF
;
A
#
# COMPACT_ATOMS: atom_id res chain seq x y z
N MET A 1 -12.19 3.93 38.24
CA MET A 1 -12.18 4.83 37.06
C MET A 1 -11.58 4.06 35.89
N SER A 2 -12.43 3.55 35.00
CA SER A 2 -11.99 2.74 33.86
C SER A 2 -11.23 3.61 32.87
N ASN A 3 -9.97 3.27 32.64
CA ASN A 3 -9.08 3.96 31.72
C ASN A 3 -9.51 3.61 30.28
N ASN A 4 -10.38 4.43 29.71
CA ASN A 4 -10.84 4.28 28.32
C ASN A 4 -9.72 4.76 27.40
N LYS A 5 -8.76 3.88 27.09
CA LYS A 5 -7.85 4.10 25.95
C LYS A 5 -8.73 4.10 24.70
N SER A 6 -9.04 5.28 24.18
CA SER A 6 -9.76 5.45 22.92
C SER A 6 -9.08 4.59 21.86
N LYS A 7 -9.76 3.54 21.38
CA LYS A 7 -9.38 2.88 20.14
C LYS A 7 -9.32 3.98 19.09
N HIS A 8 -8.13 4.27 18.58
CA HIS A 8 -7.99 5.24 17.51
C HIS A 8 -8.79 4.74 16.32
N VAL A 9 -9.87 5.42 15.98
CA VAL A 9 -10.69 5.12 14.80
C VAL A 9 -10.05 5.90 13.65
N PHE A 10 -9.68 5.21 12.58
CA PHE A 10 -9.23 5.86 11.36
C PHE A 10 -10.39 6.70 10.80
N GLU A 11 -10.15 8.00 10.61
CA GLU A 11 -11.14 8.92 10.04
C GLU A 11 -10.90 9.07 8.53
N HIS A 12 -11.97 8.95 7.75
CA HIS A 12 -11.89 9.12 6.29
C HIS A 12 -11.85 10.61 5.92
N PRO A 13 -11.14 10.99 4.83
CA PRO A 13 -11.08 12.37 4.37
C PRO A 13 -12.45 12.87 3.88
N ASP A 14 -12.69 14.18 3.87
CA ASP A 14 -13.98 14.75 3.46
C ASP A 14 -14.45 14.31 2.08
N CYS A 15 -13.52 14.09 1.15
CA CYS A 15 -13.83 13.61 -0.19
C CYS A 15 -14.47 12.22 -0.21
N TRP A 16 -14.44 11.47 0.90
CA TRP A 16 -15.08 10.16 1.03
C TRP A 16 -16.60 10.23 0.83
N LYS A 17 -17.21 11.40 1.04
CA LYS A 17 -18.63 11.68 0.83
C LYS A 17 -18.96 12.02 -0.64
N ASP A 18 -17.98 12.36 -1.46
CA ASP A 18 -18.16 12.67 -2.88
C ASP A 18 -18.23 11.37 -3.69
N GLU A 19 -19.44 10.98 -4.11
CA GLU A 19 -19.65 9.73 -4.84
C GLU A 19 -18.90 9.69 -6.17
N THR A 20 -18.88 10.79 -6.92
CA THR A 20 -18.23 10.86 -8.23
C THR A 20 -16.72 10.68 -8.08
N ARG A 21 -16.11 11.41 -7.15
CA ARG A 21 -14.68 11.30 -6.87
C ARG A 21 -14.32 9.91 -6.34
N MET A 22 -15.09 9.39 -5.39
CA MET A 22 -14.80 8.08 -4.81
C MET A 22 -15.00 6.93 -5.80
N ASN A 23 -15.97 7.02 -6.73
CA ASN A 23 -16.13 6.04 -7.80
C ASN A 23 -14.90 5.99 -8.72
N ALA A 24 -14.33 7.15 -9.07
CA ALA A 24 -13.10 7.22 -9.86
C ALA A 24 -11.88 6.66 -9.11
N LEU A 25 -11.76 6.98 -7.81
CA LEU A 25 -10.68 6.47 -6.95
C LEU A 25 -10.77 4.96 -6.70
N PHE A 26 -11.97 4.39 -6.63
CA PHE A 26 -12.18 2.96 -6.39
C PHE A 26 -12.01 2.09 -7.63
N ALA A 27 -12.10 2.65 -8.84
CA ALA A 27 -11.90 1.91 -10.09
C ALA A 27 -10.51 1.23 -10.14
N PRO A 28 -10.26 0.26 -11.04
CA PRO A 28 -8.93 -0.25 -11.29
C PRO A 28 -7.94 0.87 -11.70
N PHE A 29 -6.64 0.66 -11.51
CA PHE A 29 -5.65 1.48 -12.19
C PHE A 29 -5.69 1.20 -13.69
N ARG A 30 -5.57 2.25 -14.49
CA ARG A 30 -5.32 2.14 -15.93
C ARG A 30 -3.82 2.29 -16.17
N ASP A 31 -3.37 1.94 -17.37
CA ASP A 31 -1.98 2.13 -17.76
C ASP A 31 -1.57 3.59 -17.57
N ARG A 32 -0.43 3.80 -16.90
CA ARG A 32 0.07 5.14 -16.58
C ARG A 32 0.24 5.97 -17.86
N GLU A 33 0.71 5.36 -18.94
CA GLU A 33 0.91 6.01 -20.25
C GLU A 33 -0.38 6.61 -20.85
N VAL A 34 -1.56 6.10 -20.48
CA VAL A 34 -2.85 6.61 -20.97
C VAL A 34 -3.24 7.90 -20.25
N ASN A 35 -2.90 8.04 -18.97
CA ASN A 35 -3.15 9.25 -18.19
C ASN A 35 -2.26 9.29 -16.94
N GLU A 36 -1.06 9.84 -17.09
CA GLU A 36 -0.07 9.88 -16.02
C GLU A 36 -0.55 10.72 -14.83
N ILE A 37 -1.17 11.87 -15.10
CA ILE A 37 -1.63 12.79 -14.06
C ILE A 37 -2.68 12.12 -13.18
N PHE A 38 -3.70 11.49 -13.78
CA PHE A 38 -4.74 10.82 -13.01
C PHE A 38 -4.19 9.62 -12.24
N TYR A 39 -3.29 8.84 -12.87
CA TYR A 39 -2.61 7.73 -12.22
C TYR A 39 -1.86 8.21 -10.97
N ASP A 40 -1.03 9.24 -11.11
CA ASP A 40 -0.18 9.74 -10.03
C ASP A 40 -1.00 10.38 -8.91
N VAL A 41 -2.05 11.15 -9.24
CA VAL A 41 -2.98 11.72 -8.25
C VAL A 41 -3.68 10.62 -7.45
N LYS A 42 -4.16 9.58 -8.12
CA LYS A 42 -4.82 8.43 -7.49
C LYS A 42 -3.84 7.64 -6.62
N MET A 43 -2.64 7.37 -7.11
CA MET A 43 -1.59 6.69 -6.35
C MET A 43 -1.23 7.48 -5.10
N LYS A 44 -1.02 8.79 -5.23
CA LYS A 44 -0.72 9.68 -4.11
C LYS A 44 -1.83 9.64 -3.06
N PHE A 45 -3.09 9.77 -3.48
CA PHE A 45 -4.24 9.72 -2.57
C PHE A 45 -4.23 8.46 -1.71
N TRP A 46 -4.08 7.28 -2.33
CA TRP A 46 -4.10 6.02 -1.59
C TRP A 46 -2.87 5.84 -0.69
N LYS A 47 -1.69 6.28 -1.12
CA LYS A 47 -0.48 6.28 -0.27
C LYS A 47 -0.64 7.14 0.97
N ASP A 48 -1.19 8.35 0.81
CA ASP A 48 -1.42 9.26 1.93
C ASP A 48 -2.45 8.67 2.90
N LEU A 49 -3.51 8.05 2.37
CA LEU A 49 -4.54 7.38 3.18
C LEU A 49 -3.97 6.19 3.98
N ILE A 50 -3.10 5.37 3.37
CA ILE A 50 -2.39 4.29 4.07
C ILE A 50 -1.49 4.86 5.16
N ARG A 51 -0.76 5.95 4.88
CA ARG A 51 0.08 6.62 5.88
C ARG A 51 -0.74 7.08 7.09
N GLU A 52 -1.89 7.68 6.87
CA GLU A 52 -2.81 8.10 7.92
C GLU A 52 -3.33 6.91 8.73
N ALA A 53 -3.76 5.83 8.05
CA ALA A 53 -4.18 4.59 8.70
C ALA A 53 -3.06 3.96 9.56
N CYS A 54 -1.80 4.09 9.13
CA CYS A 54 -0.63 3.56 9.82
C CYS A 54 -0.04 4.48 10.89
N SER A 55 -0.53 5.72 11.03
CA SER A 55 0.10 6.76 11.88
C SER A 55 0.30 6.33 13.34
N ASN A 56 -0.60 5.50 13.89
CA ASN A 56 -0.55 5.06 15.28
C ASN A 56 0.00 3.65 15.50
N ILE A 57 -0.24 2.74 14.54
CA ILE A 57 0.07 1.31 14.67
C ILE A 57 1.42 0.98 14.00
N GLY A 58 1.76 1.69 12.91
CA GLY A 58 3.02 1.52 12.16
C GLY A 58 3.10 0.25 11.30
N TYR A 59 2.11 -0.65 11.38
CA TYR A 59 2.02 -1.87 10.56
C TYR A 59 0.57 -2.17 10.16
N PHE A 60 0.39 -2.98 9.11
CA PHE A 60 -0.91 -3.34 8.54
C PHE A 60 -0.85 -4.66 7.75
N THR A 61 -1.99 -5.31 7.55
CA THR A 61 -2.20 -6.31 6.48
C THR A 61 -3.02 -5.69 5.33
N VAL A 62 -3.01 -6.33 4.15
CA VAL A 62 -3.88 -5.88 3.05
C VAL A 62 -5.36 -6.00 3.44
N GLN A 63 -5.72 -7.01 4.21
CA GLN A 63 -7.07 -7.18 4.76
C GLN A 63 -7.47 -6.04 5.71
N ASP A 64 -6.56 -5.55 6.55
CA ASP A 64 -6.82 -4.40 7.43
C ASP A 64 -7.12 -3.15 6.61
N LEU A 65 -6.33 -2.89 5.56
CA LEU A 65 -6.55 -1.76 4.66
C LEU A 65 -7.88 -1.90 3.90
N ASN A 66 -8.19 -3.08 3.37
CA ASN A 66 -9.46 -3.32 2.68
C ASN A 66 -10.65 -3.10 3.62
N SER A 67 -10.54 -3.54 4.87
CA SER A 67 -11.59 -3.33 5.88
C SER A 67 -11.73 -1.84 6.22
N ALA A 68 -10.62 -1.15 6.46
CA ALA A 68 -10.59 0.28 6.79
C ALA A 68 -11.11 1.16 5.64
N PHE A 69 -10.83 0.77 4.39
CA PHE A 69 -11.20 1.53 3.20
C PHE A 69 -12.49 1.03 2.54
N THR A 70 -13.22 0.11 3.16
CA THR A 70 -14.51 -0.34 2.63
C THR A 70 -15.52 0.81 2.67
N ARG A 71 -16.15 1.09 1.53
CA ARG A 71 -17.22 2.09 1.38
C ARG A 71 -18.41 1.49 0.66
N ASN A 72 -19.61 1.62 1.23
CA ASN A 72 -20.85 1.07 0.63
C ASN A 72 -20.71 -0.41 0.22
N ARG A 73 -20.05 -1.23 1.07
CA ARG A 73 -19.73 -2.65 0.83
C ARG A 73 -18.81 -2.91 -0.36
N ARG A 74 -18.14 -1.89 -0.89
CA ARG A 74 -17.11 -2.02 -1.92
C ARG A 74 -15.74 -1.83 -1.28
N ILE A 75 -14.81 -2.71 -1.63
CA ILE A 75 -13.38 -2.54 -1.36
C ILE A 75 -12.72 -1.82 -2.54
N PRO A 76 -11.66 -1.04 -2.33
CA PRO A 76 -10.90 -0.48 -3.43
C PRO A 76 -10.20 -1.61 -4.20
N TYR A 77 -10.38 -1.66 -5.53
CA TYR A 77 -9.72 -2.65 -6.39
C TYR A 77 -8.19 -2.51 -6.44
N CYS A 78 -7.68 -1.38 -5.95
CA CYS A 78 -6.31 -0.95 -6.15
C CYS A 78 -5.41 -1.08 -4.92
N THR A 79 -5.91 -1.53 -3.77
CA THR A 79 -5.13 -1.63 -2.51
C THR A 79 -3.83 -2.40 -2.73
N SER A 80 -3.90 -3.56 -3.38
CA SER A 80 -2.73 -4.39 -3.68
C SER A 80 -1.73 -3.70 -4.60
N ASN A 81 -2.19 -2.93 -5.60
CA ASN A 81 -1.30 -2.16 -6.48
C ASN A 81 -0.53 -1.08 -5.70
N VAL A 82 -1.22 -0.40 -4.78
CA VAL A 82 -0.60 0.66 -3.97
C VAL A 82 0.42 0.08 -2.99
N VAL A 83 0.10 -1.06 -2.35
CA VAL A 83 1.04 -1.75 -1.46
C VAL A 83 2.28 -2.24 -2.22
N LYS A 84 2.12 -2.80 -3.43
CA LYS A 84 3.27 -3.15 -4.30
C LYS A 84 4.14 -1.94 -4.59
N ASP A 85 3.54 -0.81 -4.94
CA ASP A 85 4.27 0.42 -5.24
C ASP A 85 5.02 0.96 -4.00
N LEU A 86 4.42 0.87 -2.80
CA LEU A 86 5.10 1.20 -1.53
C LEU A 86 6.29 0.27 -1.24
N ILE A 87 6.19 -1.02 -1.55
CA ILE A 87 7.29 -1.99 -1.39
C ILE A 87 8.43 -1.64 -2.34
N ILE A 88 8.13 -1.37 -3.62
CA ILE A 88 9.13 -1.01 -4.64
C ILE A 88 9.88 0.26 -4.24
N ASN A 89 9.16 1.27 -3.73
CA ASN A 89 9.75 2.52 -3.26
C ASN A 89 10.46 2.39 -1.90
N GLY A 90 10.34 1.24 -1.22
CA GLY A 90 10.97 1.00 0.08
C GLY A 90 10.25 1.66 1.27
N ASP A 91 9.05 2.19 1.06
CA ASP A 91 8.20 2.79 2.09
C ASP A 91 7.57 1.72 3.00
N VAL A 92 7.42 0.50 2.49
CA VAL A 92 6.83 -0.63 3.20
C VAL A 92 7.73 -1.86 3.11
N ARG A 93 7.81 -2.64 4.19
CA ARG A 93 8.53 -3.93 4.25
C ARG A 93 7.69 -4.97 4.94
N THR A 94 7.98 -6.25 4.76
CA THR A 94 7.35 -7.25 5.64
C THR A 94 7.86 -7.08 7.07
N LYS A 95 7.03 -7.43 8.04
CA LYS A 95 7.41 -7.37 9.47
C LYS A 95 8.62 -8.25 9.78
N GLU A 96 8.71 -9.42 9.14
CA GLU A 96 9.87 -10.31 9.24
C GLU A 96 11.17 -9.64 8.74
N GLU A 97 11.14 -9.03 7.55
CA GLU A 97 12.28 -8.28 7.00
C GLU A 97 12.67 -7.10 7.89
N PHE A 98 11.69 -6.41 8.47
CA PHE A 98 11.94 -5.29 9.38
C PHE A 98 12.65 -5.74 10.65
N LEU A 99 12.19 -6.83 11.27
CA LEU A 99 12.77 -7.36 12.52
C LEU A 99 14.16 -8.00 12.32
N THR A 100 14.42 -8.58 11.15
CA THR A 100 15.71 -9.22 10.83
C THR A 100 16.77 -8.22 10.33
N SER A 101 16.38 -6.97 10.03
CA SER A 101 17.29 -5.92 9.58
C SER A 101 18.10 -5.35 10.76
N THR A 102 19.42 -5.55 10.75
CA THR A 102 20.34 -4.96 11.74
C THR A 102 20.39 -3.42 11.60
N PRO A 103 20.33 -2.64 12.70
CA PRO A 103 20.50 -1.19 12.65
C PRO A 103 21.85 -0.81 12.02
N GLY A 104 21.83 -0.09 10.90
CA GLY A 104 23.05 0.49 10.27
C GLY A 104 23.47 -0.06 8.90
N GLN A 105 22.90 -1.15 8.40
CA GLN A 105 23.24 -1.70 7.06
C GLN A 105 22.22 -1.39 5.94
N SER A 106 21.11 -0.72 6.26
CA SER A 106 19.89 -0.77 5.45
C SER A 106 19.93 -0.10 4.07
N TRP A 107 20.91 0.77 3.76
CA TRP A 107 20.91 1.49 2.48
C TRP A 107 21.72 0.80 1.37
N LYS A 108 22.79 0.06 1.69
CA LYS A 108 23.67 -0.56 0.68
C LYS A 108 23.15 -1.91 0.16
N LYS A 109 22.46 -2.69 1.01
CA LYS A 109 21.91 -4.00 0.62
C LYS A 109 20.65 -3.87 -0.25
N TRP A 110 19.90 -2.77 -0.10
CA TRP A 110 18.62 -2.55 -0.77
C TRP A 110 18.74 -2.08 -2.24
N ALA A 111 19.67 -1.18 -2.58
CA ALA A 111 19.88 -0.79 -3.99
C ALA A 111 20.23 -2.01 -4.88
N VAL A 112 21.00 -2.95 -4.32
CA VAL A 112 21.35 -4.20 -5.01
C VAL A 112 20.15 -5.15 -5.08
N GLN A 113 19.29 -5.19 -4.06
CA GLN A 113 18.15 -6.10 -4.03
C GLN A 113 16.96 -5.62 -4.88
N THR A 114 16.71 -4.31 -5.00
CA THR A 114 15.69 -3.77 -5.93
C THR A 114 16.06 -3.99 -7.39
N VAL A 115 17.36 -3.98 -7.74
CA VAL A 115 17.82 -4.25 -9.11
C VAL A 115 17.88 -5.75 -9.42
N VAL A 116 18.17 -6.60 -8.42
CA VAL A 116 18.37 -8.05 -8.63
C VAL A 116 17.11 -8.89 -8.36
N VAL A 117 16.17 -8.44 -7.52
CA VAL A 117 15.01 -9.26 -7.07
C VAL A 117 13.74 -9.02 -7.89
N ASN A 118 13.90 -8.86 -9.20
CA ASN A 118 13.18 -9.65 -10.20
C ASN A 118 12.92 -8.82 -11.48
N PRO A 119 13.84 -8.86 -12.46
CA PRO A 119 13.45 -8.66 -13.87
C PRO A 119 12.27 -9.56 -14.30
N LEU A 120 11.96 -10.63 -13.55
CA LEU A 120 10.75 -11.43 -13.72
C LEU A 120 9.45 -10.68 -13.43
N TYR A 121 9.37 -9.79 -12.43
CA TYR A 121 8.11 -9.09 -12.11
C TYR A 121 7.73 -8.07 -13.18
N TRP A 122 8.72 -7.32 -13.69
CA TRP A 122 8.52 -6.34 -14.76
C TRP A 122 8.26 -7.01 -16.12
N SER A 123 8.90 -8.16 -16.38
CA SER A 123 8.64 -9.00 -17.56
C SER A 123 7.27 -9.68 -17.49
N PHE A 124 6.87 -10.20 -16.31
CA PHE A 124 5.54 -10.80 -16.12
C PHE A 124 4.42 -9.76 -16.17
N SER A 125 4.60 -8.53 -15.69
CA SER A 125 3.57 -7.50 -15.84
C SER A 125 3.28 -7.19 -17.32
N LYS A 126 4.32 -7.18 -18.16
CA LYS A 126 4.19 -6.96 -19.61
C LYS A 126 3.57 -8.17 -20.33
N LEU A 127 3.92 -9.39 -19.90
CA LEU A 127 3.36 -10.63 -20.45
C LEU A 127 1.92 -10.92 -19.99
N LYS A 128 1.55 -10.51 -18.76
CA LYS A 128 0.19 -10.62 -18.20
C LYS A 128 -0.78 -9.65 -18.89
N GLN A 129 -0.32 -8.44 -19.21
CA GLN A 129 -1.08 -7.45 -19.99
C GLN A 129 -1.42 -7.97 -21.40
N THR A 130 -0.55 -8.81 -21.97
CA THR A 130 -0.78 -9.47 -23.28
C THR A 130 -1.62 -10.76 -23.21
N MET A 131 -1.80 -11.40 -22.04
CA MET A 131 -2.50 -12.70 -21.92
C MET A 131 -3.79 -12.69 -21.08
N GLY A 132 -4.24 -11.53 -20.59
CA GLY A 132 -5.59 -11.38 -20.04
C GLY A 132 -5.88 -12.19 -18.76
N TYR A 133 -4.88 -12.47 -17.92
CA TYR A 133 -5.06 -13.21 -16.66
C TYR A 133 -4.40 -12.50 -15.47
N GLU A 134 -5.22 -12.00 -14.53
CA GLU A 134 -4.81 -11.46 -13.23
C GLU A 134 -5.50 -12.25 -12.10
N GLN A 135 -4.74 -13.03 -11.31
CA GLN A 135 -5.26 -13.54 -10.02
C GLN A 135 -4.19 -13.95 -8.98
N ASN A 136 -2.94 -14.24 -9.37
CA ASN A 136 -1.97 -14.85 -8.44
C ASN A 136 -1.19 -13.87 -7.53
N ASP A 137 -1.20 -12.57 -7.81
CA ASP A 137 -0.36 -11.63 -7.02
C ASP A 137 -1.07 -11.07 -5.78
N VAL A 138 -2.40 -11.17 -5.72
CA VAL A 138 -3.20 -10.67 -4.59
C VAL A 138 -3.07 -11.62 -3.39
N GLU A 139 -3.09 -12.91 -3.63
CA GLU A 139 -3.01 -13.95 -2.59
C GLU A 139 -1.66 -13.94 -1.84
N VAL A 140 -0.56 -13.60 -2.53
CA VAL A 140 0.78 -13.52 -1.92
C VAL A 140 0.91 -12.34 -0.95
N LEU A 141 0.15 -11.26 -1.15
CA LEU A 141 0.17 -10.07 -0.30
C LEU A 141 -0.79 -10.20 0.89
N ASP A 142 -1.93 -10.88 0.70
CA ASP A 142 -3.01 -10.90 1.69
C ASP A 142 -2.62 -11.62 3.00
N ASN A 143 -1.68 -12.56 2.93
CA ASN A 143 -1.21 -13.36 4.07
C ASN A 143 0.01 -12.78 4.81
N LYS A 144 0.34 -11.49 4.61
CA LYS A 144 1.55 -10.87 5.18
C LYS A 144 1.26 -9.62 5.99
N GLU A 145 1.99 -9.47 7.10
CA GLU A 145 2.07 -8.22 7.86
C GLU A 145 3.17 -7.33 7.30
N TYR A 146 2.83 -6.07 7.08
CA TYR A 146 3.68 -5.05 6.51
C TYR A 146 3.92 -3.92 7.50
N VAL A 147 5.15 -3.41 7.54
CA VAL A 147 5.57 -2.29 8.36
C VAL A 147 5.72 -1.06 7.48
N HIS A 148 5.03 0.03 7.84
CA HIS A 148 5.10 1.31 7.14
C HIS A 148 6.23 2.18 7.70
N ILE A 149 7.37 2.18 7.00
CA ILE A 149 8.62 2.79 7.47
C ILE A 149 8.49 4.31 7.74
N PRO A 150 7.84 5.12 6.88
CA PRO A 150 7.69 6.55 7.15
C PRO A 150 6.84 6.85 8.38
N ALA A 151 5.85 6.01 8.71
CA ALA A 151 4.97 6.25 9.87
C ALA A 151 5.71 6.02 11.20
N ILE A 152 6.59 5.02 11.25
CA ILE A 152 7.40 4.73 12.45
C ILE A 152 8.42 5.83 12.73
N LYS A 153 8.97 6.47 11.69
CA LYS A 153 9.93 7.56 11.87
C LYS A 153 9.30 8.82 12.48
N VAL A 154 8.00 9.04 12.27
CA VAL A 154 7.30 10.24 12.77
C VAL A 154 6.95 10.12 14.26
N SER A 155 6.71 8.91 14.77
CA SER A 155 6.32 8.67 16.18
C SER A 155 7.48 8.61 17.18
N GLN A 156 8.72 8.85 16.73
CA GLN A 156 9.93 8.89 17.57
C GLN A 156 10.48 10.31 17.81
N PHE A 157 9.71 11.36 17.49
CA PHE A 157 10.07 12.76 17.72
C PHE A 157 9.01 13.50 18.51
#